data_AF-A0A7D4AW07-F1
#
_entry.id   AF-A0A7D4AW07-F1
#
_cell.length_a   1.000
_cell.length_b   1.000
_cell.length_c   1.000
_cell.angle_alpha   90.00
_cell.angle_beta   90.00
_cell.angle_gamma   90.00
#
_symmetry.space_group_name_H-M   'P 1'
#
loop_
_entity.id
_entity.type
_entity.pdbx_description
1 polymer ?
#
loop_
_entity_poly.entity_id
_entity_poly.type
_entity_poly.pdbx_seq_one_letter_code
_entity_poly.pdbx_strand_id
1 'polypeptide(L)'
;MRILAGASALGTICSWFGIGGLNCTEGFMSCLFSSLFAPLLFLLSFGLLFWLGFLVLTLLADFILFNLALESSLVIILETLLIGGLFVFWGFYYDYPLWFFLVGIYVASQWLRWKTILHLLEQDKTQA
;
A
#
# COMPACT_ATOMS: atom_id res chain seq x y z
N MET A 1 18.15 37.20 15.84
CA MET A 1 16.92 36.69 15.20
C MET A 1 17.26 35.47 14.33
N ARG A 2 17.25 34.26 14.90
CA ARG A 2 17.39 32.99 14.15
C ARG A 2 16.75 31.84 14.94
N ILE A 3 15.42 31.81 15.01
CA ILE A 3 14.67 30.62 15.47
C ILE A 3 13.31 30.63 14.76
N LEU A 4 13.23 30.33 13.46
CA LEU A 4 11.94 30.23 12.74
C LEU A 4 11.95 29.29 11.52
N ALA A 5 12.90 28.36 11.43
CA ALA A 5 13.02 27.45 10.27
C ALA A 5 12.76 25.96 10.59
N GLY A 6 12.30 25.63 11.81
CA GLY A 6 12.06 24.23 12.23
C GLY A 6 10.60 23.78 12.24
N ALA A 7 9.63 24.70 12.07
CA ALA A 7 8.21 24.41 12.25
C ALA A 7 7.49 23.91 10.99
N SER A 8 8.10 24.05 9.80
CA SER A 8 7.44 23.74 8.53
C SER A 8 7.57 22.29 8.08
N ALA A 9 8.49 21.49 8.63
CA ALA A 9 8.63 20.08 8.25
C ALA A 9 7.64 19.17 9.00
N LEU A 10 7.33 19.50 10.26
CA LEU A 10 6.44 18.72 11.12
C LEU A 10 4.95 18.99 10.84
N GLY A 11 4.59 20.21 10.43
CA GLY A 11 3.23 20.54 9.99
C GLY A 11 2.80 19.72 8.76
N THR A 12 3.75 19.43 7.87
CA THR A 12 3.50 18.63 6.66
C THR A 12 3.32 17.15 6.97
N ILE A 13 3.97 16.62 8.01
CA ILE A 13 3.77 15.21 8.41
C ILE A 13 2.36 15.02 8.98
N CYS A 14 1.84 15.99 9.75
CA CYS A 14 0.47 15.94 10.26
C CYS A 14 -0.58 16.06 9.16
N SER A 15 -0.33 16.87 8.12
CA SER A 15 -1.23 16.94 6.96
C SER A 15 -1.18 15.68 6.10
N TRP A 16 0.00 15.04 5.98
CA TRP A 16 0.16 13.82 5.20
C TRP A 16 -0.59 12.61 5.77
N PHE A 17 -0.79 12.53 7.09
CA PHE A 17 -1.57 11.45 7.72
C PHE A 17 -3.09 11.71 7.77
N GLY A 18 -3.60 12.71 7.05
CA GLY A 18 -5.05 12.96 6.93
C GLY A 18 -5.68 13.65 8.15
N ILE A 19 -4.91 14.40 8.93
CA ILE A 19 -5.46 15.28 9.97
C ILE A 19 -5.76 16.63 9.32
N GLY A 20 -6.93 16.72 8.68
CA GLY A 20 -7.46 17.99 8.22
C GLY A 20 -7.70 18.95 9.39
N GLY A 21 -6.97 20.07 9.40
CA GLY A 21 -7.45 21.31 10.02
C GLY A 21 -7.26 21.49 11.53
N LEU A 22 -6.37 20.76 12.20
CA LEU A 22 -5.99 21.09 13.59
C LEU A 22 -4.62 21.76 13.60
N ASN A 23 -4.61 23.07 13.82
CA ASN A 23 -3.42 23.79 14.25
C ASN A 23 -2.81 22.99 15.41
N CYS A 24 -1.65 22.35 15.21
CA CYS A 24 -0.85 21.70 16.25
C CYS A 24 -0.23 22.78 17.18
N THR A 25 -1.05 23.67 17.73
CA THR A 25 -0.69 24.64 18.76
C THR A 25 -0.81 24.02 20.17
N GLU A 26 -1.52 22.90 20.31
CA GLU A 26 -1.77 22.25 21.59
C GLU A 26 -1.04 20.90 21.74
N GLY A 27 0.29 20.97 21.89
CA GLY A 27 1.09 19.88 22.46
C GLY A 27 1.49 18.76 21.50
N PHE A 28 2.80 18.52 21.37
CA PHE A 28 3.40 17.43 20.59
C PHE A 28 2.76 16.05 20.84
N MET A 29 2.35 15.76 22.09
CA MET A 29 1.70 14.49 22.46
C MET A 29 0.35 14.28 21.78
N SER A 30 -0.44 15.32 21.51
CA SER A 30 -1.77 15.20 20.88
C SER A 30 -1.66 14.91 19.38
N CYS A 31 -0.71 15.55 18.67
CA CYS A 31 -0.44 15.25 17.27
C CYS A 31 0.20 13.85 17.09
N LEU A 32 1.04 13.40 18.03
CA LEU A 32 1.55 12.02 18.04
C LEU A 32 0.45 10.99 18.30
N PHE A 33 -0.40 11.22 19.31
CA PHE A 33 -1.50 10.31 19.62
C PHE A 33 -2.48 10.22 18.46
N SER A 34 -2.85 11.35 17.84
CA SER A 34 -3.74 11.37 16.67
C SER A 34 -3.13 10.62 15.48
N SER A 35 -1.83 10.85 15.19
CA SER A 35 -1.14 10.21 14.08
C SER A 35 -0.94 8.70 14.26
N LEU A 36 -0.87 8.18 15.50
CA LEU A 36 -0.71 6.75 15.78
C LEU A 36 -2.04 6.03 16.04
N PHE A 37 -2.98 6.64 16.75
CA PHE A 37 -4.26 6.01 17.09
C PHE A 37 -5.26 6.04 15.95
N ALA A 38 -5.29 7.09 15.12
CA ALA A 38 -6.19 7.14 13.98
C ALA A 38 -5.99 5.96 13.00
N PRO A 39 -4.76 5.64 12.55
CA PRO A 39 -4.56 4.46 11.71
C PRO A 39 -4.82 3.15 12.46
N LEU A 40 -4.53 3.08 13.77
CA LEU A 40 -4.81 1.88 14.57
C LEU A 40 -6.32 1.61 14.70
N LEU A 41 -7.13 2.64 14.95
CA LEU A 41 -8.59 2.55 15.04
C LEU A 41 -9.22 2.26 13.68
N PHE A 42 -8.69 2.83 12.61
CA PHE A 42 -9.07 2.47 11.24
C PHE A 42 -8.81 0.98 10.97
N LEU A 43 -7.63 0.48 11.35
CA LEU A 43 -7.28 -0.92 11.18
C LEU A 43 -8.15 -1.85 12.05
N LEU A 44 -8.51 -1.42 13.26
CA LEU A 44 -9.39 -2.20 14.14
C LEU A 44 -10.85 -2.23 13.63
N SER A 45 -11.34 -1.11 13.11
CA SER A 45 -12.75 -0.96 12.71
C SER A 45 -13.02 -1.45 11.29
N PHE A 46 -12.13 -1.10 10.36
CA PHE A 46 -12.27 -1.37 8.94
C PHE A 46 -11.19 -2.28 8.38
N GLY A 47 -10.12 -2.57 9.14
CA GLY A 47 -9.00 -3.37 8.64
C GLY A 47 -9.42 -4.77 8.21
N LEU A 48 -10.39 -5.39 8.89
CA LEU A 48 -10.90 -6.72 8.48
C LEU A 48 -11.70 -6.63 7.17
N LEU A 49 -12.56 -5.63 7.02
CA LEU A 49 -13.33 -5.40 5.80
C LEU A 49 -12.40 -5.05 4.62
N PHE A 50 -11.39 -4.24 4.91
CA PHE A 50 -10.33 -3.84 3.99
C PHE A 50 -9.53 -5.06 3.52
N TRP A 51 -9.10 -5.92 4.45
CA TRP A 51 -8.38 -7.16 4.12
C TRP A 51 -9.21 -8.12 3.28
N LEU A 52 -10.49 -8.27 3.63
CA LEU A 52 -11.40 -9.15 2.90
C LEU A 52 -11.66 -8.62 1.48
N GLY A 53 -11.89 -7.31 1.34
CA GLY A 53 -12.01 -6.65 0.04
C GLY A 53 -10.74 -6.78 -0.80
N PHE A 54 -9.57 -6.63 -0.18
CA PHE A 54 -8.29 -6.82 -0.85
C PHE A 54 -8.11 -8.26 -1.36
N LEU A 55 -8.34 -9.26 -0.50
CA LEU A 55 -8.26 -10.67 -0.89
C LEU A 55 -9.22 -11.02 -2.04
N VAL A 56 -10.47 -10.53 -1.98
CA VAL A 56 -11.44 -10.74 -3.06
C VAL A 56 -10.97 -10.10 -4.36
N LEU A 57 -10.43 -8.88 -4.30
CA LEU A 57 -9.93 -8.19 -5.48
C LEU A 57 -8.74 -8.93 -6.11
N THR A 58 -7.79 -9.40 -5.29
CA THR A 58 -6.65 -10.18 -5.76
C THR A 58 -7.07 -11.51 -6.38
N LEU A 59 -7.98 -12.25 -5.74
CA LEU A 59 -8.50 -13.50 -6.29
C LEU A 59 -9.27 -13.30 -7.60
N LEU A 60 -10.05 -12.22 -7.70
CA LEU A 60 -10.76 -11.88 -8.92
C LEU A 60 -9.79 -11.52 -10.06
N ALA A 61 -8.76 -10.74 -9.76
CA ALA A 61 -7.70 -10.41 -10.71
C ALA A 61 -6.97 -11.68 -11.17
N ASP A 62 -6.56 -12.55 -10.25
CA ASP A 62 -5.94 -13.84 -10.56
C ASP A 62 -6.84 -14.68 -11.47
N PHE A 63 -8.14 -14.80 -11.16
CA PHE A 63 -9.08 -15.58 -11.96
C PHE A 63 -9.26 -15.02 -13.39
N ILE A 64 -9.37 -13.70 -13.52
CA ILE A 64 -9.49 -13.04 -14.83
C ILE A 64 -8.21 -13.22 -15.65
N LEU A 65 -7.04 -13.03 -15.02
CA LEU A 65 -5.75 -13.14 -15.69
C LEU A 65 -5.41 -14.57 -16.09
N PHE A 66 -5.77 -15.55 -15.26
CA PHE A 66 -5.57 -16.96 -15.58
C PHE A 66 -6.43 -17.41 -16.77
N ASN A 67 -7.67 -16.90 -16.87
CA ASN A 67 -8.54 -17.18 -18.01
C ASN A 67 -8.03 -16.60 -19.34
N LEU A 68 -7.10 -15.65 -19.32
CA LEU A 68 -6.48 -15.07 -20.52
C LEU A 68 -5.36 -15.95 -21.09
N ALA A 69 -5.04 -17.10 -20.48
CA ALA A 69 -4.01 -18.04 -20.93
C ALA A 69 -2.64 -17.39 -21.23
N LEU A 70 -2.30 -16.34 -20.48
CA LEU A 70 -1.05 -15.61 -20.60
C LEU A 70 0.10 -16.37 -19.94
N GLU A 71 1.33 -16.06 -20.36
CA GLU A 71 2.52 -16.53 -19.65
C GLU A 71 2.51 -16.05 -18.18
N SER A 72 2.92 -16.92 -17.26
CA SER A 72 2.91 -16.65 -15.81
C SER A 72 3.66 -15.37 -15.42
N SER A 73 4.68 -15.00 -16.20
CA SER A 73 5.44 -13.77 -16.02
C SER A 73 4.61 -12.52 -16.33
N LEU A 74 3.85 -12.56 -17.42
CA LEU A 74 3.00 -11.48 -17.90
C LEU A 74 1.80 -11.29 -16.97
N VAL A 75 1.24 -12.39 -16.43
CA VAL A 75 0.19 -12.36 -15.41
C VAL A 75 0.62 -11.54 -14.20
N ILE A 76 1.83 -11.76 -13.65
CA ILE A 76 2.33 -11.02 -12.49
C ILE A 76 2.49 -9.53 -12.79
N ILE A 77 3.02 -9.19 -13.97
CA ILE A 77 3.18 -7.78 -14.38
C ILE A 77 1.80 -7.11 -14.47
N LEU A 78 0.82 -7.77 -15.10
CA LEU A 78 -0.52 -7.21 -15.30
C LEU A 78 -1.27 -7.09 -13.97
N GLU A 79 -1.18 -8.09 -13.09
CA GLU A 79 -1.74 -8.06 -11.74
C GLU A 79 -1.14 -6.89 -10.94
N THR A 80 0.20 -6.76 -11.00
CA THR A 80 0.92 -5.67 -10.32
C THR A 80 0.46 -4.31 -10.81
N LEU A 81 0.30 -4.15 -12.13
CA LEU A 81 -0.15 -2.90 -12.73
C LEU A 81 -1.61 -2.59 -12.37
N LEU A 82 -2.48 -3.60 -12.35
CA LEU A 82 -3.92 -3.41 -12.12
C LEU A 82 -4.21 -3.12 -10.64
N ILE A 83 -3.70 -3.94 -9.72
CA ILE A 83 -3.92 -3.77 -8.28
C ILE A 83 -3.07 -2.61 -7.75
N GLY A 84 -1.80 -2.52 -8.16
CA GLY A 84 -0.93 -1.40 -7.80
C GLY A 84 -1.47 -0.08 -8.35
N GLY A 85 -1.90 -0.05 -9.60
CA GLY A 85 -2.53 1.12 -10.22
C GLY A 85 -3.83 1.53 -9.53
N LEU A 86 -4.67 0.56 -9.13
CA LEU A 86 -5.88 0.84 -8.35
C LEU A 86 -5.54 1.51 -7.02
N PHE A 87 -4.55 1.00 -6.29
CA PHE A 87 -4.15 1.62 -5.04
C PHE A 87 -3.51 3.00 -5.21
N VAL A 88 -2.70 3.20 -6.25
CA VAL A 88 -2.17 4.53 -6.58
C VAL A 88 -3.33 5.49 -6.90
N PHE A 89 -4.30 5.06 -7.70
CA PHE A 89 -5.50 5.86 -8.00
C PHE A 89 -6.28 6.21 -6.75
N TRP A 90 -6.52 5.26 -5.84
CA TRP A 90 -7.19 5.50 -4.56
C TRP A 90 -6.38 6.42 -3.64
N GLY A 91 -5.06 6.29 -3.64
CA GLY A 91 -4.16 7.19 -2.91
C GLY A 91 -4.31 8.64 -3.34
N PHE A 92 -4.41 8.89 -4.65
CA PHE A 92 -4.68 10.23 -5.18
C PHE A 92 -6.13 10.68 -5.01
N TYR A 93 -7.10 9.78 -5.14
CA TYR A 93 -8.52 10.14 -5.09
C TYR A 93 -8.99 10.46 -3.66
N TYR A 94 -8.49 9.73 -2.66
CA TYR A 94 -8.87 9.90 -1.26
C TYR A 94 -7.84 10.71 -0.45
N ASP A 95 -6.77 11.20 -1.09
CA ASP A 95 -5.64 11.89 -0.43
C ASP A 95 -5.14 11.17 0.84
N TYR A 96 -5.13 9.84 0.80
CA TYR A 96 -4.86 9.01 1.97
C TYR A 96 -3.55 8.21 1.77
N PRO A 97 -2.51 8.44 2.57
CA PRO A 97 -1.16 7.92 2.32
C PRO A 97 -1.06 6.40 2.49
N LEU A 98 -2.00 5.80 3.22
CA LEU A 98 -2.03 4.37 3.50
C LEU A 98 -2.10 3.55 2.22
N TRP A 99 -2.78 4.06 1.18
CA TRP A 99 -2.84 3.42 -0.13
C TRP A 99 -1.46 3.29 -0.79
N PHE A 100 -0.61 4.31 -0.69
CA PHE A 100 0.76 4.24 -1.20
C PHE A 100 1.63 3.25 -0.41
N PHE A 101 1.41 3.15 0.91
CA PHE A 101 2.11 2.16 1.74
C PHE A 101 1.73 0.72 1.34
N LEU A 102 0.45 0.49 1.06
CA LEU A 102 -0.05 -0.80 0.57
C LEU A 102 0.51 -1.17 -0.79
N VAL A 103 0.67 -0.20 -1.71
CA VAL A 103 1.36 -0.43 -2.99
C VAL A 103 2.77 -0.99 -2.74
N GLY A 104 3.52 -0.39 -1.81
CA GLY A 104 4.86 -0.85 -1.46
C GLY A 104 4.89 -2.29 -0.95
N ILE A 105 3.99 -2.64 -0.04
CA ILE A 105 3.86 -4.02 0.50
C ILE A 105 3.47 -5.00 -0.61
N TYR A 106 2.52 -4.61 -1.46
CA TYR A 106 2.03 -5.46 -2.54
C TYR A 106 3.12 -5.73 -3.58
N VAL A 107 3.85 -4.70 -4.02
CA VAL A 107 4.99 -4.86 -4.95
C VAL A 107 6.07 -5.75 -4.34
N ALA A 108 6.38 -5.59 -3.05
CA ALA A 108 7.35 -6.46 -2.37
C ALA A 108 6.88 -7.93 -2.34
N SER A 109 5.58 -8.17 -2.16
CA SER A 109 4.98 -9.50 -2.15
C SER A 109 5.02 -10.15 -3.55
N GLN A 110 4.75 -9.38 -4.61
CA GLN A 110 4.86 -9.85 -6.00
C GLN A 110 6.31 -10.15 -6.39
N TRP A 111 7.27 -9.37 -5.90
CA TRP A 111 8.69 -9.63 -6.09
C TRP A 111 9.13 -10.97 -5.48
N LEU A 112 8.60 -11.33 -4.31
CA LEU A 112 8.85 -12.63 -3.70
C LEU A 112 8.25 -13.77 -4.54
N ARG A 113 6.99 -13.64 -5.01
CA ARG A 113 6.35 -14.63 -5.91
C ARG A 113 7.16 -14.84 -7.18
N TRP A 114 7.64 -13.75 -7.79
CA TRP A 114 8.46 -13.81 -9.01
C TRP A 114 9.73 -14.63 -8.81
N LYS A 115 10.46 -14.40 -7.70
CA LYS A 115 11.67 -15.17 -7.38
C LYS A 115 11.39 -16.66 -7.23
N THR A 116 10.27 -17.02 -6.60
CA THR A 116 9.87 -18.42 -6.45
C THR A 116 9.64 -19.09 -7.80
N ILE A 117 8.96 -18.43 -8.73
CA ILE A 117 8.69 -18.97 -10.07
C ILE A 117 9.97 -19.12 -10.88
N LEU A 118 10.87 -18.14 -10.82
CA LEU A 118 12.17 -18.25 -11.48
C LEU A 118 12.98 -19.44 -10.97
N HIS A 119 12.98 -19.67 -9.66
CA HIS A 119 13.72 -20.78 -9.07
C HIS A 119 13.15 -22.14 -9.51
N LEU A 120 11.82 -22.26 -9.60
CA LEU A 120 11.16 -23.48 -10.11
C LEU A 120 11.48 -23.74 -11.59
N LEU A 121 11.48 -22.69 -12.43
CA LEU A 121 11.85 -22.81 -13.85
C LEU A 121 13.32 -23.24 -14.05
N GLU A 122 14.21 -22.82 -13.15
CA GLU A 122 15.63 -23.20 -13.20
C GLU A 122 15.86 -24.65 -12.76
N GLN A 123 15.07 -25.14 -11.80
CA GLN A 123 15.07 -26.55 -11.39
C GLN A 123 14.53 -27.47 -12.48
N ASP A 124 13.46 -27.07 -13.18
CA ASP A 124 12.86 -27.87 -14.25
C ASP A 124 13.84 -28.08 -15.43
N LYS A 125 14.66 -27.06 -15.71
CA LYS A 125 15.73 -27.13 -16.73
C LYS A 125 16.92 -28.01 -16.34
N THR A 126 17.12 -28.30 -15.06
CA THR A 126 18.23 -29.17 -14.60
C THR A 126 17.82 -30.64 -14.46
N GLN A 127 16.52 -30.94 -14.50
CA GLN A 127 15.98 -32.30 -14.46
C GLN A 127 15.57 -32.87 -15.83
N ALA A 128 15.59 -32.06 -16.90
CA ALA A 128 15.40 -32.46 -18.28
C ALA A 128 16.74 -32.67 -19.01
#